data_AF-A0A7T1TC94-F1
#
_entry.id   AF-A0A7T1TC94-F1
#
_cell.length_a   1.000
_cell.length_b   1.000
_cell.length_c   1.000
_cell.angle_alpha   90.00
_cell.angle_beta   90.00
_cell.angle_gamma   90.00
#
_symmetry.space_group_name_H-M   'P 1'
#
loop_
_entity.id
_entity.type
_entity.pdbx_description
1 polymer ?
#
loop_
_entity_poly.entity_id
_entity_poly.type
_entity_poly.pdbx_seq_one_letter_code
_entity_poly.pdbx_strand_id
1 'polypeptide(L)'
;MFGAGAVAALWRRERERGEAWSILGLAGLVMQNTIFAGIIATRLALTSTAAHDTSATSGLWALHEGLFTLNGTFLAAALLGLSMGGLRTGLIRRWHGAIGLLAAALQFSSATLAYWVVNEGGLLGLLALAGWLIWVVWIVAYGLALIRVESEPVHVPAIDSMRSR
;
A
#
# COMPACT_ATOMS: atom_id res chain seq x y z
N MET A 1 -3.48 10.60 2.94
CA MET A 1 -3.03 11.59 1.94
C MET A 1 -2.33 10.96 0.73
N PHE A 2 -1.33 10.09 0.90
CA PHE A 2 -0.59 9.46 -0.23
C PHE A 2 -1.49 8.81 -1.32
N GLY A 3 -2.38 7.89 -0.95
CA GLY A 3 -3.21 7.18 -1.92
C GLY A 3 -4.12 8.10 -2.76
N ALA A 4 -4.66 9.15 -2.14
CA ALA A 4 -5.46 10.14 -2.85
C ALA A 4 -4.60 10.95 -3.85
N GLY A 5 -3.38 11.32 -3.48
CA GLY A 5 -2.42 11.97 -4.38
C GLY A 5 -2.03 11.07 -5.56
N ALA A 6 -1.81 9.78 -5.31
CA ALA A 6 -1.55 8.81 -6.39
C ALA A 6 -2.74 8.68 -7.34
N VAL A 7 -3.97 8.58 -6.82
CA VAL A 7 -5.18 8.60 -7.67
C VAL A 7 -5.27 9.91 -8.45
N ALA A 8 -5.10 11.06 -7.82
CA ALA A 8 -5.16 12.35 -8.50
C ALA A 8 -4.16 12.45 -9.67
N ALA A 9 -2.93 11.96 -9.49
CA ALA A 9 -1.90 11.96 -10.51
C ALA A 9 -2.18 10.97 -11.66
N LEU A 10 -2.83 9.84 -11.39
CA LEU A 10 -3.04 8.75 -12.34
C LEU A 10 -4.40 8.81 -13.06
N TRP A 11 -5.42 9.36 -12.40
CA TRP A 11 -6.83 9.15 -12.73
C TRP A 11 -7.19 9.50 -14.16
N ARG A 12 -6.70 10.64 -14.66
CA ARG A 12 -7.00 11.09 -16.03
C ARG A 12 -6.48 10.10 -17.07
N ARG A 13 -5.21 9.68 -16.94
CA ARG A 13 -4.56 8.74 -17.88
C ARG A 13 -5.15 7.33 -17.77
N GLU A 14 -5.55 6.91 -16.58
CA GLU A 14 -6.22 5.62 -16.38
C GLU A 14 -7.61 5.59 -17.02
N ARG A 15 -8.41 6.66 -16.83
CA ARG A 15 -9.73 6.79 -17.45
C ARG A 15 -9.69 6.78 -18.98
N GLU A 16 -8.73 7.47 -19.57
CA GLU A 16 -8.51 7.46 -21.03
C GLU A 16 -8.22 6.05 -21.57
N ARG A 17 -7.77 5.12 -20.71
CA ARG A 17 -7.45 3.72 -21.04
C ARG A 17 -8.49 2.72 -20.54
N GLY A 18 -9.55 3.17 -19.86
CA GLY A 18 -10.53 2.28 -19.23
C GLY A 18 -9.96 1.45 -18.07
N GLU A 19 -8.87 1.90 -17.45
CA GLU A 19 -8.23 1.23 -16.31
C GLU A 19 -8.60 1.91 -14.99
N ALA A 20 -8.45 1.21 -13.85
CA ALA A 20 -8.76 1.74 -12.51
C ALA A 20 -7.77 1.22 -11.45
N TRP A 21 -6.51 1.04 -11.84
CA TRP A 21 -5.49 0.44 -10.97
C TRP A 21 -5.19 1.29 -9.74
N SER A 22 -5.19 2.63 -9.87
CA SER A 22 -5.02 3.53 -8.74
C SER A 22 -6.13 3.42 -7.69
N ILE A 23 -7.37 3.14 -8.12
CA ILE A 23 -8.51 2.90 -7.20
C ILE A 23 -8.32 1.59 -6.44
N LEU A 24 -7.91 0.50 -7.12
CA LEU A 24 -7.56 -0.76 -6.45
C LEU A 24 -6.47 -0.52 -5.40
N GLY A 25 -5.46 0.26 -5.77
CA GLY A 25 -4.38 0.69 -4.89
C GLY A 25 -4.90 1.41 -3.64
N LEU A 26 -5.74 2.41 -3.84
CA LEU A 26 -6.37 3.19 -2.78
C LEU A 26 -7.27 2.33 -1.89
N ALA A 27 -8.08 1.44 -2.47
CA ALA A 27 -8.94 0.53 -1.72
C ALA A 27 -8.12 -0.37 -0.78
N GLY A 28 -7.00 -0.90 -1.24
CA GLY A 28 -6.05 -1.64 -0.40
C GLY A 28 -5.51 -0.79 0.77
N LEU A 29 -5.13 0.47 0.52
CA LEU A 29 -4.68 1.39 1.56
C LEU A 29 -5.77 1.72 2.58
N VAL A 30 -7.01 1.95 2.13
CA VAL A 30 -8.14 2.20 3.03
C VAL A 30 -8.39 0.99 3.93
N MET A 31 -8.38 -0.21 3.35
CA MET A 31 -8.61 -1.44 4.11
C MET A 31 -7.50 -1.70 5.15
N GLN A 32 -6.24 -1.37 4.84
CA GLN A 32 -5.16 -1.42 5.83
C GLN A 32 -5.45 -0.52 7.05
N ASN A 33 -5.97 0.70 6.82
CA ASN A 33 -6.32 1.59 7.94
C ASN A 33 -7.42 0.98 8.81
N THR A 34 -8.42 0.33 8.20
CA THR A 34 -9.47 -0.39 8.93
C THR A 34 -8.89 -1.54 9.76
N ILE A 35 -7.96 -2.32 9.20
CA ILE A 35 -7.30 -3.40 9.94
C ILE A 35 -6.45 -2.86 11.08
N PHE A 36 -5.68 -1.79 10.88
CA PHE A 36 -4.91 -1.16 11.96
C PHE A 36 -5.80 -0.67 13.09
N ALA A 37 -6.96 -0.08 12.78
CA ALA A 37 -7.94 0.28 13.81
C ALA A 37 -8.40 -0.95 14.62
N GLY A 38 -8.64 -2.09 13.96
CA GLY A 38 -8.96 -3.36 14.62
C GLY A 38 -7.81 -3.91 15.48
N ILE A 39 -6.56 -3.83 15.00
CA ILE A 39 -5.35 -4.23 15.73
C ILE A 39 -5.18 -3.36 17.00
N ILE A 40 -5.44 -2.06 16.90
CA ILE A 40 -5.41 -1.15 18.05
C ILE A 40 -6.55 -1.46 19.03
N ALA A 41 -7.76 -1.66 18.54
CA ALA A 41 -8.92 -1.99 19.37
C ALA A 41 -8.73 -3.31 20.13
N THR A 42 -8.22 -4.35 19.46
CA THR A 42 -7.88 -5.63 20.11
C THR A 42 -6.79 -5.48 21.15
N ARG A 43 -5.77 -4.65 20.90
CA ARG A 43 -4.71 -4.36 21.89
C ARG A 43 -5.24 -3.60 23.12
N LEU A 44 -6.14 -2.65 22.93
CA LEU A 44 -6.81 -1.96 24.04
C LEU A 44 -7.67 -2.94 24.86
N ALA A 45 -8.42 -3.83 24.19
CA ALA A 45 -9.21 -4.86 24.85
C ALA A 45 -8.33 -5.86 25.63
N LEU A 46 -7.21 -6.30 25.07
CA LEU A 46 -6.23 -7.14 25.77
C LEU A 46 -5.76 -6.49 27.07
N THR A 47 -5.49 -5.19 27.04
CA THR A 47 -5.01 -4.44 28.21
C THR A 47 -6.06 -4.38 29.31
N SER A 48 -7.35 -4.38 28.98
CA SER A 48 -8.43 -4.35 29.97
C SER A 48 -8.82 -5.73 30.51
N THR A 49 -8.71 -6.79 29.71
CA THR A 49 -9.11 -8.16 30.10
C THR A 49 -8.00 -9.00 30.72
N ALA A 50 -6.72 -8.61 30.53
CA ALA A 50 -5.56 -9.42 30.91
C ALA A 50 -5.53 -9.86 32.39
N ALA A 51 -6.07 -9.06 33.31
CA ALA A 51 -6.07 -9.38 34.74
C ALA A 51 -7.26 -10.26 35.19
N HIS A 52 -8.27 -10.45 34.34
CA HIS A 52 -9.56 -10.99 34.75
C HIS A 52 -9.97 -12.28 34.01
N ASP A 53 -9.53 -12.48 32.76
CA ASP A 53 -9.92 -13.65 31.97
C ASP A 53 -8.82 -14.09 30.99
N THR A 54 -8.14 -15.18 31.34
CA THR A 54 -7.07 -15.79 30.54
C THR A 54 -7.60 -16.33 29.19
N SER A 55 -8.84 -16.83 29.16
CA SER A 55 -9.43 -17.41 27.95
C SER A 55 -9.77 -16.32 26.93
N ALA A 56 -10.41 -15.23 27.36
CA ALA A 56 -10.68 -14.05 26.54
C ALA A 56 -9.38 -13.41 26.03
N THR A 57 -8.35 -13.34 26.89
CA THR A 57 -7.03 -12.83 26.53
C THR A 57 -6.38 -13.65 25.41
N SER A 58 -6.46 -14.99 25.48
CA SER A 58 -5.92 -15.87 24.43
C SER A 58 -6.62 -15.69 23.08
N GLY A 59 -7.95 -15.59 23.07
CA GLY A 59 -8.74 -15.39 21.85
C GLY A 59 -8.48 -14.02 21.20
N LEU A 60 -8.36 -12.96 22.01
CA LEU A 60 -8.01 -11.63 21.52
C LEU A 60 -6.60 -11.56 20.95
N TRP A 61 -5.65 -12.30 21.52
CA TRP A 61 -4.31 -12.43 20.96
C TRP A 61 -4.31 -13.14 19.60
N ALA A 62 -5.03 -14.25 19.48
CA ALA A 62 -5.17 -14.96 18.20
C ALA A 62 -5.83 -14.07 17.13
N LEU A 63 -6.86 -13.30 17.50
CA LEU A 63 -7.49 -12.33 16.61
C LEU A 63 -6.52 -11.22 16.19
N HIS A 64 -5.72 -10.69 17.13
CA HIS A 64 -4.70 -9.67 16.85
C HIS A 64 -3.69 -10.14 15.81
N GLU A 65 -3.13 -11.34 15.99
CA GLU A 65 -2.16 -11.95 15.07
C GLU A 65 -2.79 -12.26 13.71
N GLY A 66 -4.04 -12.74 13.70
CA GLY A 66 -4.79 -12.98 12.48
C GLY A 66 -5.02 -11.70 11.67
N LEU A 67 -5.45 -10.62 12.33
CA LEU A 67 -5.63 -9.32 11.70
C LEU A 67 -4.31 -8.76 11.16
N PHE A 68 -3.23 -8.87 11.94
CA PHE A 68 -1.90 -8.43 11.51
C PHE A 68 -1.42 -9.19 10.27
N THR A 69 -1.62 -10.50 10.23
CA THR A 69 -1.23 -11.33 9.09
C THR A 69 -2.07 -11.05 7.84
N LEU A 70 -3.40 -10.94 7.99
CA LEU A 70 -4.32 -10.63 6.89
C LEU A 70 -4.11 -9.22 6.32
N ASN A 71 -3.52 -8.30 7.09
CA ASN A 71 -3.14 -6.98 6.60
C ASN A 71 -2.22 -7.06 5.36
N GLY A 72 -1.39 -8.09 5.27
CA GLY A 72 -0.52 -8.35 4.12
C GLY A 72 -1.30 -8.44 2.79
N THR A 73 -2.52 -8.98 2.80
CA THR A 73 -3.38 -9.06 1.60
C THR A 73 -3.74 -7.66 1.08
N PHE A 74 -4.06 -6.73 1.98
CA PHE A 74 -4.42 -5.36 1.60
C PHE A 74 -3.21 -4.54 1.17
N LEU A 75 -2.05 -4.79 1.77
CA LEU A 75 -0.78 -4.23 1.32
C LEU A 75 -0.40 -4.74 -0.08
N ALA A 76 -0.62 -6.03 -0.35
CA ALA A 76 -0.40 -6.61 -1.67
C ALA A 76 -1.34 -5.99 -2.73
N ALA A 77 -2.62 -5.82 -2.42
CA ALA A 77 -3.56 -5.14 -3.29
C ALA A 77 -3.15 -3.68 -3.57
N ALA A 78 -2.69 -2.96 -2.53
CA ALA A 78 -2.20 -1.60 -2.65
C ALA A 78 -1.00 -1.51 -3.60
N LEU A 79 0.01 -2.36 -3.39
CA LEU A 79 1.22 -2.44 -4.20
C LEU A 79 0.93 -2.85 -5.64
N LEU A 80 0.06 -3.83 -5.85
CA LEU A 80 -0.35 -4.28 -7.18
C LEU A 80 -1.02 -3.13 -7.94
N GLY A 81 -2.05 -2.52 -7.34
CA GLY A 81 -2.80 -1.42 -7.96
C GLY A 81 -1.90 -0.23 -8.29
N LEU A 82 -1.12 0.26 -7.33
CA LEU A 82 -0.29 1.44 -7.57
C LEU A 82 0.91 1.18 -8.49
N SER A 83 1.49 -0.02 -8.45
CA SER A 83 2.56 -0.41 -9.38
C SER A 83 2.04 -0.54 -10.81
N MET A 84 0.89 -1.19 -11.00
CA MET A 84 0.28 -1.32 -12.32
C MET A 84 -0.17 0.03 -12.86
N GLY A 85 -0.87 0.83 -12.06
CA GLY A 85 -1.29 2.18 -12.44
C GLY A 85 -0.10 3.07 -12.79
N GLY A 86 0.95 3.05 -11.96
CA GLY A 86 2.16 3.82 -12.23
C GLY A 86 2.90 3.36 -13.50
N LEU A 87 3.01 2.05 -13.75
CA LEU A 87 3.66 1.51 -14.95
C LEU A 87 2.87 1.84 -16.22
N ARG A 88 1.54 1.66 -16.17
CA ARG A 88 0.65 1.85 -17.32
C ARG A 88 0.55 3.31 -17.73
N THR A 89 0.56 4.22 -16.77
CA THR A 89 0.51 5.67 -17.00
C THR A 89 1.88 6.31 -17.23
N GLY A 90 2.96 5.56 -17.06
CA GLY A 90 4.34 6.04 -17.22
C GLY A 90 4.87 6.88 -16.05
N LEU A 91 4.18 6.91 -14.91
CA LEU A 91 4.63 7.63 -13.70
C LEU A 91 5.93 7.03 -13.12
N ILE A 92 6.07 5.70 -13.18
CA ILE A 92 7.21 4.99 -12.60
C ILE A 92 7.95 4.14 -13.65
N ARG A 93 9.25 3.92 -13.41
CA ARG A 93 10.11 3.07 -14.26
C ARG A 93 9.78 1.58 -14.02
N ARG A 94 10.09 0.74 -15.02
CA ARG A 94 9.87 -0.72 -14.99
C ARG A 94 10.48 -1.42 -13.76
N TRP A 95 11.70 -1.04 -13.38
CA TRP A 95 12.35 -1.61 -12.19
C TRP A 95 11.57 -1.28 -10.91
N HIS A 96 11.00 -0.08 -10.81
CA HIS A 96 10.28 0.37 -9.63
C HIS A 96 8.95 -0.39 -9.49
N GLY A 97 8.25 -0.56 -10.62
CA GLY A 97 7.06 -1.42 -10.66
C GLY A 97 7.38 -2.88 -10.33
N ALA A 98 8.49 -3.43 -10.83
CA ALA A 98 8.90 -4.81 -10.51
C ALA A 98 9.18 -5.00 -9.01
N ILE A 99 9.84 -4.04 -8.36
CA ILE A 99 10.06 -4.05 -6.90
C ILE A 99 8.72 -4.05 -6.15
N GLY A 100 7.77 -3.22 -6.59
CA GLY A 100 6.43 -3.17 -5.97
C GLY A 100 5.64 -4.46 -6.15
N LEU A 101 5.70 -5.07 -7.33
CA LEU A 101 5.07 -6.36 -7.60
C LEU A 101 5.72 -7.51 -6.82
N LEU A 102 7.04 -7.48 -6.64
CA LEU A 102 7.74 -8.43 -5.78
C LEU A 102 7.29 -8.31 -4.33
N ALA A 103 7.24 -7.08 -3.79
CA ALA A 103 6.70 -6.85 -2.46
C ALA A 103 5.24 -7.32 -2.33
N ALA A 104 4.42 -7.09 -3.35
CA ALA A 104 3.03 -7.57 -3.38
C ALA A 104 2.96 -9.10 -3.32
N ALA A 105 3.78 -9.79 -4.12
CA ALA A 105 3.83 -11.24 -4.16
C ALA A 105 4.28 -11.82 -2.81
N LEU A 106 5.30 -11.24 -2.17
CA LEU A 106 5.77 -11.66 -0.86
C LEU A 106 4.69 -11.51 0.21
N GLN A 107 4.01 -10.35 0.24
CA GLN A 107 2.94 -10.09 1.21
C GLN A 107 1.73 -11.01 1.00
N PHE A 108 1.31 -11.20 -0.25
CA PHE A 108 0.20 -12.09 -0.58
C PHE A 108 0.52 -13.56 -0.26
N SER A 109 1.75 -13.99 -0.54
CA SER A 109 2.22 -15.34 -0.21
C SER A 109 2.20 -15.56 1.30
N SER A 110 2.71 -14.60 2.07
CA SER A 110 2.67 -14.66 3.53
C SER A 110 1.24 -14.72 4.07
N ALA A 111 0.32 -13.93 3.51
CA ALA A 111 -1.07 -13.92 3.94
C ALA A 111 -1.82 -15.21 3.58
N THR A 112 -1.51 -15.81 2.43
CA THR A 112 -2.10 -17.11 2.02
C THR A 112 -1.60 -18.26 2.91
N LEU A 113 -0.38 -18.13 3.42
CA LEU A 113 0.24 -19.09 4.35
C LEU A 113 -0.02 -18.75 5.82
N ALA A 114 -0.99 -17.87 6.12
CA ALA A 114 -1.25 -17.37 7.48
C ALA A 114 -1.42 -18.47 8.53
N TYR A 115 -2.14 -19.55 8.19
CA TYR A 115 -2.32 -20.69 9.09
C TYR A 115 -0.98 -21.31 9.53
N TRP A 116 -0.05 -21.48 8.58
CA TRP A 116 1.27 -22.05 8.85
C TRP A 116 2.18 -21.04 9.57
N VAL A 117 2.08 -19.75 9.21
CA VAL A 117 2.82 -18.67 9.87
C VAL A 117 2.47 -18.58 11.36
N VAL A 118 1.18 -18.67 11.70
CA VAL A 118 0.69 -18.55 13.09
C VAL A 118 1.01 -19.80 13.92
N ASN A 119 0.90 -21.00 13.34
CA ASN A 119 1.05 -22.25 14.10
C ASN A 119 2.50 -22.77 14.17
N GLU A 120 3.30 -22.58 13.13
CA GLU A 120 4.65 -23.17 13.06
C GLU A 120 5.78 -22.14 13.25
N GLY A 121 5.48 -20.85 13.09
CA GLY A 121 6.49 -19.79 13.16
C GLY A 121 7.64 -19.99 12.15
N GLY A 122 8.70 -19.19 12.27
CA GLY A 122 9.93 -19.41 11.51
C GLY A 122 10.04 -18.66 10.17
N LEU A 123 10.70 -19.28 9.18
CA LEU A 123 11.16 -18.63 7.93
C LEU A 123 10.02 -17.97 7.12
N LEU A 124 8.79 -18.44 7.24
CA LEU A 124 7.64 -17.87 6.54
C LEU A 124 7.31 -16.45 7.02
N GLY A 125 7.56 -16.12 8.29
CA GLY A 125 7.45 -14.75 8.79
C GLY A 125 8.47 -13.78 8.15
N LEU A 126 9.60 -14.29 7.67
CA LEU A 126 10.60 -13.48 6.96
C LEU A 126 10.10 -13.02 5.59
N LEU A 127 9.14 -13.74 4.97
CA LEU A 127 8.52 -13.31 3.71
C LEU A 127 7.73 -12.01 3.92
N ALA A 128 6.90 -11.96 4.96
CA ALA A 128 6.16 -10.75 5.33
C ALA A 128 7.12 -9.59 5.61
N LEU A 129 8.17 -9.84 6.39
CA LEU A 129 9.16 -8.84 6.75
C LEU A 129 9.93 -8.32 5.53
N ALA A 130 10.40 -9.21 4.67
CA ALA A 130 11.09 -8.83 3.44
C ALA A 130 10.18 -8.01 2.52
N GLY A 131 8.95 -8.47 2.29
CA GLY A 131 7.96 -7.73 1.51
C GLY A 131 7.66 -6.35 2.10
N TRP A 132 7.62 -6.24 3.43
CA TRP A 132 7.39 -4.98 4.13
C TRP A 132 8.57 -4.01 3.96
N LEU A 133 9.81 -4.48 4.12
CA LEU A 133 11.02 -3.66 3.91
C LEU A 133 11.13 -3.16 2.47
N ILE A 134 10.83 -4.03 1.50
CA ILE A 134 10.81 -3.65 0.09
C ILE A 134 9.73 -2.60 -0.16
N TRP A 135 8.53 -2.76 0.44
CA TRP A 135 7.47 -1.75 0.37
C TRP A 135 7.90 -0.38 0.91
N VAL A 136 8.67 -0.31 1.99
CA VAL A 136 9.18 0.97 2.53
C VAL A 136 10.07 1.68 1.50
N VAL A 137 10.97 0.95 0.85
CA VAL A 137 11.82 1.54 -0.21
C VAL A 137 10.96 1.98 -1.39
N TRP A 138 9.97 1.16 -1.75
CA TRP A 138 9.05 1.44 -2.85
C TRP A 138 8.22 2.71 -2.59
N ILE A 139 7.62 2.88 -1.41
CA ILE A 139 6.75 4.03 -1.15
C ILE A 139 7.52 5.36 -1.17
N VAL A 140 8.77 5.36 -0.68
CA VAL A 140 9.63 6.55 -0.73
C VAL A 140 9.92 6.93 -2.18
N ALA A 141 10.36 5.98 -3.00
CA ALA A 141 10.67 6.26 -4.40
C ALA A 141 9.42 6.63 -5.22
N TYR A 142 8.25 6.05 -4.91
CA TYR A 142 6.98 6.44 -5.53
C TYR A 142 6.57 7.86 -5.13
N GLY A 143 6.68 8.21 -3.85
CA GLY A 143 6.41 9.56 -3.36
C GLY A 143 7.28 10.61 -4.04
N LEU A 144 8.57 10.32 -4.22
CA LEU A 144 9.48 11.18 -4.97
C LEU A 144 9.07 11.33 -6.44
N ALA A 145 8.54 10.28 -7.07
CA ALA A 145 8.02 10.37 -8.44
C ALA A 145 6.80 11.29 -8.52
N LEU A 146 5.88 11.22 -7.55
CA LEU A 146 4.71 12.12 -7.48
C LEU A 146 5.12 13.59 -7.33
N ILE A 147 6.04 13.89 -6.40
CA ILE A 147 6.52 15.27 -6.15
C ILE A 147 7.19 15.87 -7.40
N ARG A 148 7.87 15.04 -8.20
CA ARG A 148 8.53 15.50 -9.43
C ARG A 148 7.53 15.89 -10.52
N VAL A 149 6.41 15.19 -10.63
CA VAL A 149 5.38 15.49 -11.63
C VAL A 149 4.68 16.81 -11.32
N GLU A 150 4.47 17.13 -10.05
CA GLU A 150 3.84 18.40 -9.63
C GLU A 150 4.77 19.61 -9.82
N SER A 151 6.08 19.37 -9.84
CA SER A 151 7.11 20.41 -10.02
C SER A 151 7.38 20.81 -11.48
N GLU A 152 6.80 20.15 -12.50
CA GLU A 152 7.00 20.57 -13.90
C GLU A 152 6.25 21.90 -14.16
N PRO A 153 6.96 23.00 -14.48
CA PRO A 153 6.34 24.31 -14.67
C PRO A 153 5.44 24.30 -15.90
N VAL A 154 4.21 24.81 -15.74
CA VAL A 154 3.32 25.10 -16.87
C VAL A 154 4.05 26.04 -17.82
N HIS A 155 4.39 25.56 -19.02
CA HIS A 155 4.90 26.41 -20.08
C HIS A 155 3.81 27.41 -20.46
N VAL A 156 3.88 28.62 -19.92
CA VAL A 156 3.07 29.75 -20.36
C VAL A 156 3.71 30.23 -21.66
N PRO A 157 3.07 30.05 -22.84
CA PRO A 157 3.62 30.57 -24.08
C PRO A 157 3.76 32.08 -23.96
N ALA A 158 4.98 32.59 -24.19
CA ALA A 158 5.25 34.01 -24.19
C ALA A 158 4.37 34.69 -25.24
N ILE A 159 3.52 35.61 -24.81
CA ILE A 159 2.76 36.50 -25.70
C ILE A 159 3.75 37.56 -26.21
N ASP A 160 4.62 37.17 -27.14
CA ASP A 160 5.47 38.07 -27.91
C ASP A 160 4.86 38.22 -29.31
N SER A 161 3.83 39.05 -29.44
CA SER A 161 3.42 39.60 -30.74
C SER A 161 2.37 40.70 -30.60
N MET A 162 2.69 41.84 -29.95
CA MET A 162 1.83 43.03 -30.07
C MET A 162 2.51 44.38 -29.74
N ARG A 163 3.82 44.54 -30.01
CA ARG A 163 4.46 45.87 -30.05
C ARG A 163 5.35 46.04 -31.28
N SER A 164 4.71 46.23 -32.43
CA SER A 164 5.31 46.93 -33.56
C SER A 164 4.20 47.52 -34.44
N ARG A 165 3.61 48.63 -33.99
CA ARG A 165 2.97 49.64 -34.83
C ARG A 165 3.17 51.01 -34.20
#